data_AF-A0A7H4M5W1-F1
#
_entry.id   AF-A0A7H4M5W1-F1
#
_cell.length_a   1.000
_cell.length_b   1.000
_cell.length_c   1.000
_cell.angle_alpha   90.00
_cell.angle_beta   90.00
_cell.angle_gamma   90.00
#
_symmetry.space_group_name_H-M   'P 1'
#
loop_
_entity.id
_entity.type
_entity.pdbx_description
1 polymer ?
#
loop_
_entity_poly.entity_id
_entity_poly.type
_entity_poly.pdbx_seq_one_letter_code
_entity_poly.pdbx_strand_id
1 'polypeptide(L)'
;MSEYISSRDGSDSSSNEKESYVLSFNQFVAPLELNTYLSVTRNTYWNSETNTNYSFSLSRSFDIGAFKNISASLAMSRVRWNDDEENQYYFSLTLPLENNRNIMYSLQRYGDDATTQTATWYDGSDRNNPWNMSVSGTDKEFGDGEAAMRGYYQHYSPYGRLNVNGSVKPSSYRSLSAGWNGSFTATRYGAALHDYNSGNSSRVMVDADGIAGVEVNNHRSMTNMFGISVVPSVGNYTTAMVMVNNNNLPDGVDVTNSVIRTTLTEGAIGYMPLSATKGYQIIGVIRLEDGRYPPLGVTVTDKATGRDIGLVADDGFVYLSGIQENSILTLKWNDNVCDLTPPNHSNLDGQAIILPCKPAH
;
A
#
# COMPACT_ATOMS: atom_id res chain seq x y z
N MET A 1 -39.88 16.07 13.83
CA MET A 1 -39.96 17.40 14.48
C MET A 1 -39.46 18.53 13.57
N SER A 2 -38.45 18.31 12.73
CA SER A 2 -37.99 19.26 11.70
C SER A 2 -39.04 19.55 10.61
N GLU A 3 -39.85 18.56 10.24
CA GLU A 3 -40.81 18.66 9.13
C GLU A 3 -42.08 19.48 9.43
N TYR A 4 -42.47 19.59 10.70
CA TYR A 4 -43.59 20.45 11.10
C TYR A 4 -43.24 21.94 10.97
N ILE A 5 -41.96 22.28 11.16
CA ILE A 5 -41.47 23.66 11.04
C ILE A 5 -41.35 24.05 9.56
N SER A 6 -40.86 23.15 8.68
CA SER A 6 -40.77 23.41 7.24
C SER A 6 -42.13 23.54 6.55
N SER A 7 -43.14 22.78 7.00
CA SER A 7 -44.52 22.92 6.52
C SER A 7 -45.18 24.26 6.91
N ARG A 8 -44.74 24.90 7.99
CA ARG A 8 -45.33 26.17 8.48
C ARG A 8 -44.80 27.39 7.74
N ASP A 9 -43.60 27.32 7.20
CA ASP A 9 -42.91 28.45 6.54
C ASP A 9 -43.18 28.53 5.02
N GLY A 10 -44.13 27.74 4.49
CA GLY A 10 -44.60 27.85 3.11
C GLY A 10 -43.58 27.42 2.05
N SER A 11 -42.48 26.78 2.46
CA SER A 11 -41.57 26.09 1.56
C SER A 11 -42.16 24.73 1.23
N ASP A 12 -42.90 24.63 0.12
CA ASP A 12 -43.25 23.35 -0.50
C ASP A 12 -41.94 22.62 -0.87
N SER A 13 -41.47 21.78 0.05
CA SER A 13 -40.35 20.87 -0.20
C SER A 13 -40.90 19.47 -0.44
N SER A 14 -40.49 18.95 -1.58
CA SER A 14 -40.76 17.67 -2.20
C SER A 14 -40.94 16.49 -1.24
N SER A 15 -42.05 15.76 -1.44
CA SER A 15 -42.26 14.35 -1.06
C SER A 15 -41.89 13.96 0.37
N ASN A 16 -42.83 14.14 1.30
CA ASN A 16 -42.71 13.59 2.66
C ASN A 16 -42.82 12.06 2.63
N GLU A 17 -41.78 11.36 3.09
CA GLU A 17 -41.76 9.90 3.19
C GLU A 17 -42.81 9.44 4.22
N LYS A 18 -43.58 8.42 3.85
CA LYS A 18 -44.64 7.83 4.67
C LYS A 18 -44.14 6.55 5.33
N GLU A 19 -43.69 5.59 4.54
CA GLU A 19 -43.13 4.32 5.02
C GLU A 19 -41.86 3.99 4.22
N SER A 20 -40.86 3.42 4.89
CA SER A 20 -39.69 2.82 4.25
C SER A 20 -39.56 1.35 4.66
N TYR A 21 -39.58 0.48 3.65
CA TYR A 21 -39.35 -0.95 3.81
C TYR A 21 -38.01 -1.31 3.19
N VAL A 22 -37.09 -1.81 4.01
CA VAL A 22 -35.77 -2.25 3.58
C VAL A 22 -35.63 -3.73 3.89
N LEU A 23 -35.45 -4.55 2.85
CA LEU A 23 -35.18 -5.97 2.94
C LEU A 23 -33.80 -6.24 2.35
N SER A 24 -32.95 -6.94 3.10
CA SER A 24 -31.67 -7.43 2.59
C SER A 24 -31.49 -8.89 2.96
N PHE A 25 -31.04 -9.68 2.00
CA PHE A 25 -30.78 -11.10 2.14
C PHE A 25 -29.46 -11.43 1.48
N ASN A 26 -28.56 -12.07 2.23
CA ASN A 26 -27.28 -12.56 1.73
C ASN A 26 -27.11 -13.99 2.23
N GLN A 27 -27.02 -14.94 1.30
CA GLN A 27 -26.90 -16.35 1.65
C GLN A 27 -26.00 -17.07 0.66
N PHE A 28 -25.06 -17.84 1.20
CA PHE A 28 -24.33 -18.85 0.45
C PHE A 28 -25.16 -20.13 0.36
N VAL A 29 -25.46 -20.55 -0.86
CA VAL A 29 -26.20 -21.78 -1.17
C VAL A 29 -25.19 -22.88 -1.44
N ALA A 30 -24.78 -23.57 -0.37
CA ALA A 30 -23.71 -24.56 -0.40
C ALA A 30 -23.86 -25.66 -1.48
N PRO A 31 -25.05 -26.25 -1.74
CA PRO A 31 -25.20 -27.28 -2.77
C PRO A 31 -24.89 -26.82 -4.20
N LEU A 32 -24.95 -25.51 -4.45
CA LEU A 32 -24.70 -24.89 -5.76
C LEU A 32 -23.39 -24.09 -5.79
N GLU A 33 -22.69 -24.01 -4.66
CA GLU A 33 -21.53 -23.12 -4.45
C GLU A 33 -21.82 -21.68 -4.87
N LEU A 34 -23.06 -21.23 -4.63
CA LEU A 34 -23.58 -19.98 -5.17
C LEU A 34 -23.74 -18.95 -4.07
N ASN A 35 -23.16 -17.77 -4.24
CA ASN A 35 -23.45 -16.61 -3.41
C ASN A 35 -24.66 -15.89 -3.99
N THR A 36 -25.64 -15.62 -3.13
CA THR A 36 -26.88 -14.93 -3.49
C THR A 36 -27.02 -13.67 -2.66
N TYR A 37 -27.41 -12.58 -3.30
CA TYR A 37 -27.72 -11.32 -2.66
C TYR A 37 -29.01 -10.74 -3.23
N LEU A 38 -29.88 -10.28 -2.35
CA LEU A 38 -31.11 -9.58 -2.69
C LEU A 38 -31.24 -8.37 -1.76
N SER A 39 -31.46 -7.20 -2.34
CA SER A 39 -31.81 -5.97 -1.63
C SER A 39 -33.06 -5.37 -2.26
N VAL A 40 -34.05 -5.04 -1.45
CA VAL A 40 -35.28 -4.37 -1.89
C VAL A 40 -35.54 -3.22 -0.95
N THR A 41 -35.67 -2.03 -1.52
CA THR A 41 -36.05 -0.81 -0.80
C THR A 41 -37.32 -0.27 -1.42
N ARG A 42 -38.36 -0.13 -0.61
CA ARG A 42 -39.63 0.46 -1.01
C ARG A 42 -39.96 1.63 -0.11
N ASN A 43 -39.96 2.83 -0.68
CA ASN A 43 -40.35 4.06 -0.01
C ASN A 43 -41.70 4.52 -0.54
N THR A 44 -42.68 4.68 0.34
CA THR A 44 -43.96 5.32 0.03
C THR A 44 -43.91 6.76 0.51
N TYR A 45 -44.63 7.66 -0.14
CA TYR A 45 -44.67 9.07 0.20
C TYR A 45 -46.12 9.51 0.39
N TRP A 46 -46.35 10.55 1.20
CA TRP A 46 -47.69 11.10 1.42
C TRP A 46 -48.21 11.84 0.18
N ASN A 47 -47.33 12.58 -0.49
CA ASN A 47 -47.66 13.51 -1.58
C ASN A 47 -46.84 13.24 -2.85
N SER A 48 -46.31 12.01 -3.02
CA SER A 48 -45.54 11.60 -4.19
C SER A 48 -45.73 10.11 -4.46
N GLU A 49 -45.31 9.67 -5.64
CA GLU A 49 -45.37 8.28 -6.05
C GLU A 49 -44.46 7.39 -5.21
N THR A 50 -44.86 6.12 -5.09
CA THR A 50 -44.02 5.10 -4.44
C THR A 50 -42.78 4.84 -5.27
N ASN A 51 -41.62 4.73 -4.61
CA ASN A 51 -40.36 4.35 -5.23
C ASN A 51 -39.95 2.95 -4.75
N THR A 52 -39.75 2.01 -5.68
CA THR A 52 -39.28 0.66 -5.35
C THR A 52 -38.02 0.33 -6.13
N ASN A 53 -36.90 0.27 -5.42
CA ASN A 53 -35.63 -0.19 -5.97
C ASN A 53 -35.37 -1.62 -5.51
N TYR A 54 -34.85 -2.45 -6.40
CA TYR A 54 -34.37 -3.77 -6.04
C TYR A 54 -33.06 -4.06 -6.75
N SER A 55 -32.21 -4.85 -6.10
CA SER A 55 -31.01 -5.43 -6.69
C SER A 55 -30.92 -6.89 -6.28
N PHE A 56 -30.65 -7.73 -7.25
CA PHE A 56 -30.48 -9.16 -7.09
C PHE A 56 -29.17 -9.55 -7.77
N SER A 57 -28.32 -10.32 -7.10
CA SER A 57 -27.12 -10.84 -7.70
C SER A 57 -26.84 -12.28 -7.28
N LEU A 58 -26.27 -13.01 -8.23
CA LEU A 58 -25.83 -14.38 -8.14
C LEU A 58 -24.38 -14.42 -8.56
N SER A 59 -23.51 -15.03 -7.77
CA SER A 59 -22.11 -15.22 -8.17
C SER A 59 -21.57 -16.58 -7.75
N ARG A 60 -20.74 -17.16 -8.61
CA ARG A 60 -20.12 -18.46 -8.38
C ARG A 60 -18.68 -18.43 -8.88
N SER A 61 -17.78 -19.00 -8.10
CA SER A 61 -16.44 -19.36 -8.55
C SER A 61 -16.39 -20.85 -8.90
N PHE A 62 -15.69 -21.20 -9.97
CA PHE A 62 -15.52 -22.57 -10.42
C PHE A 62 -14.18 -22.75 -11.16
N ASP A 63 -13.78 -24.00 -11.38
CA ASP A 63 -12.56 -24.35 -12.09
C ASP A 63 -12.89 -24.95 -13.46
N ILE A 64 -12.10 -24.60 -14.49
CA ILE A 64 -12.16 -25.26 -15.81
C ILE A 64 -10.74 -25.66 -16.22
N GLY A 65 -10.45 -26.96 -16.15
CA GLY A 65 -9.16 -27.51 -16.54
C GLY A 65 -8.00 -26.90 -15.73
N ALA A 66 -7.05 -26.27 -16.42
CA ALA A 66 -5.92 -25.59 -15.80
C ALA A 66 -6.28 -24.22 -15.19
N PHE A 67 -7.42 -23.64 -15.57
CA PHE A 67 -7.87 -22.36 -15.04
C PHE A 67 -8.61 -22.56 -13.73
N LYS A 68 -8.06 -21.98 -12.67
CA LYS A 68 -8.59 -22.07 -11.31
C LYS A 68 -9.29 -20.78 -10.92
N ASN A 69 -10.34 -20.88 -10.11
CA ASN A 69 -11.02 -19.73 -9.53
C ASN A 69 -11.62 -18.74 -10.56
N ILE A 70 -12.16 -19.26 -11.66
CA ILE A 70 -12.95 -18.47 -12.61
C ILE A 70 -14.21 -17.99 -11.87
N SER A 71 -14.52 -16.71 -11.94
CA SER A 71 -15.73 -16.17 -11.31
C SER A 71 -16.74 -15.71 -12.36
N ALA A 72 -17.98 -16.15 -12.20
CA ALA A 72 -19.12 -15.65 -12.96
C ALA A 72 -20.13 -14.99 -12.03
N SER A 73 -20.69 -13.86 -12.46
CA SER A 73 -21.76 -13.18 -11.74
C SER A 73 -22.84 -12.69 -12.68
N LEU A 74 -24.08 -12.81 -12.22
CA LEU A 74 -25.27 -12.27 -12.85
C LEU A 74 -25.93 -11.33 -11.83
N ALA A 75 -26.23 -10.11 -12.24
CA ALA A 75 -26.93 -9.13 -11.43
C ALA A 75 -28.07 -8.52 -12.23
N MET A 76 -29.16 -8.21 -11.53
CA MET A 76 -30.30 -7.49 -12.02
C MET A 76 -30.65 -6.42 -11.01
N SER A 77 -30.88 -5.19 -11.45
CA SER A 77 -31.32 -4.12 -10.56
C SER A 77 -32.30 -3.20 -11.26
N ARG A 78 -33.28 -2.66 -10.51
CA ARG A 78 -34.11 -1.55 -10.97
C ARG A 78 -33.56 -0.24 -10.42
N VAL A 79 -33.43 0.74 -11.30
CA VAL A 79 -33.08 2.11 -10.95
C VAL A 79 -34.21 3.01 -11.44
N ARG A 80 -34.70 3.89 -10.57
CA ARG A 80 -35.57 4.99 -10.95
C ARG A 80 -34.73 6.23 -11.23
N TRP A 81 -34.89 6.82 -12.40
CA TRP A 81 -34.31 8.12 -12.73
C TRP A 81 -35.45 9.05 -13.18
N ASN A 82 -35.64 10.15 -12.45
CA ASN A 82 -36.84 10.99 -12.56
C ASN A 82 -38.13 10.15 -12.38
N ASP A 83 -38.90 9.98 -13.45
CA ASP A 83 -40.17 9.24 -13.49
C ASP A 83 -40.09 7.91 -14.26
N ASP A 84 -38.93 7.58 -14.84
CA ASP A 84 -38.74 6.33 -15.57
C ASP A 84 -38.10 5.27 -14.66
N GLU A 85 -38.69 4.07 -14.70
CA GLU A 85 -38.15 2.88 -14.04
C GLU A 85 -37.48 1.98 -15.08
N GLU A 86 -36.16 1.83 -14.95
CA GLU A 86 -35.39 0.98 -15.85
C GLU A 86 -34.78 -0.21 -15.12
N ASN A 87 -34.91 -1.39 -15.73
CA ASN A 87 -34.24 -2.60 -15.27
C ASN A 87 -32.87 -2.70 -15.93
N GLN A 88 -31.84 -2.95 -15.14
CA GLN A 88 -30.47 -3.16 -15.57
C GLN A 88 -30.12 -4.62 -15.37
N TYR A 89 -29.57 -5.25 -16.41
CA TYR A 89 -29.06 -6.61 -16.37
C TYR A 89 -27.57 -6.57 -16.61
N TYR A 90 -26.82 -7.28 -15.78
CA TYR A 90 -25.37 -7.35 -15.85
C TYR A 90 -24.89 -8.79 -15.69
N PHE A 91 -24.09 -9.26 -16.62
CA PHE A 91 -23.38 -10.53 -16.53
C PHE A 91 -21.89 -10.24 -16.62
N SER A 92 -21.08 -10.89 -15.80
CA SER A 92 -19.62 -10.82 -15.93
C SER A 92 -18.96 -12.15 -15.66
N LEU A 93 -17.90 -12.42 -16.41
CA LEU A 93 -17.03 -13.57 -16.30
C LEU A 93 -15.59 -13.06 -16.14
N THR A 94 -14.90 -13.48 -15.09
CA THR A 94 -13.50 -13.15 -14.85
C THR A 94 -12.67 -14.41 -14.85
N LEU A 95 -11.68 -14.45 -15.74
CA LEU A 95 -10.67 -15.49 -15.85
C LEU A 95 -9.38 -14.98 -15.20
N PRO A 96 -9.03 -15.42 -13.99
CA PRO A 96 -7.73 -15.11 -13.42
C PRO A 96 -6.64 -15.88 -14.18
N LEU A 97 -5.53 -15.20 -14.42
CA LEU A 97 -4.30 -15.74 -14.98
C LEU A 97 -3.19 -15.67 -13.90
N GLU A 98 -2.03 -16.24 -14.19
CA GLU A 98 -0.88 -16.15 -13.30
C GLU A 98 -0.38 -14.71 -13.14
N ASN A 99 0.40 -14.46 -12.08
CA ASN A 99 1.07 -13.17 -11.81
C ASN A 99 0.10 -11.97 -11.73
N ASN A 100 -1.05 -12.13 -11.07
CA ASN A 100 -2.01 -11.05 -10.84
C ASN A 100 -2.52 -10.39 -12.14
N ARG A 101 -2.69 -11.21 -13.18
CA ARG A 101 -3.32 -10.83 -14.45
C ARG A 101 -4.72 -11.43 -14.51
N ASN A 102 -5.65 -10.77 -15.18
CA ASN A 102 -6.96 -11.36 -15.44
C ASN A 102 -7.59 -10.81 -16.72
N ILE A 103 -8.46 -11.62 -17.30
CA ILE A 103 -9.33 -11.23 -18.41
C ILE A 103 -10.75 -11.21 -17.88
N MET A 104 -11.46 -10.11 -18.07
CA MET A 104 -12.84 -9.95 -17.67
C MET A 104 -13.69 -9.68 -18.91
N TYR A 105 -14.80 -10.38 -19.03
CA TYR A 105 -15.80 -10.15 -20.06
C TYR A 105 -17.14 -9.88 -19.39
N SER A 106 -17.81 -8.80 -19.76
CA SER A 106 -19.11 -8.44 -19.22
C SER A 106 -20.12 -8.04 -20.29
N LEU A 107 -21.38 -8.30 -19.99
CA LEU A 107 -22.55 -7.92 -20.78
C LEU A 107 -23.43 -7.05 -19.91
N GLN A 108 -23.86 -5.91 -20.45
CA GLN A 108 -24.76 -5.00 -19.75
C GLN A 108 -25.90 -4.57 -20.65
N ARG A 109 -27.11 -4.53 -20.11
CA ARG A 109 -28.32 -4.06 -20.80
C ARG A 109 -29.15 -3.18 -19.88
N TYR A 110 -29.61 -2.04 -20.38
CA TYR A 110 -30.50 -1.10 -19.69
C TYR A 110 -31.86 -1.12 -20.39
N GLY A 111 -32.92 -1.48 -19.67
CA GLY A 111 -34.27 -1.59 -20.23
C GLY A 111 -34.31 -2.34 -21.56
N ASP A 112 -34.82 -1.65 -22.58
CA ASP A 112 -34.96 -2.18 -23.95
C ASP A 112 -33.77 -1.85 -24.86
N ASP A 113 -32.72 -1.20 -24.35
CA ASP A 113 -31.53 -0.82 -25.12
C ASP A 113 -30.72 -2.01 -25.62
N ALA A 114 -29.83 -1.72 -26.56
CA ALA A 114 -28.86 -2.68 -27.07
C ALA A 114 -27.91 -3.17 -25.97
N THR A 115 -27.57 -4.45 -26.01
CA THR A 115 -26.61 -5.05 -25.07
C THR A 115 -25.21 -4.55 -25.38
N THR A 116 -24.59 -3.91 -24.39
CA THR A 116 -23.18 -3.51 -24.44
C THR A 116 -22.32 -4.66 -23.95
N GLN A 117 -21.35 -5.06 -24.75
CA GLN A 117 -20.34 -6.04 -24.40
C GLN A 117 -19.03 -5.33 -24.05
N THR A 118 -18.35 -5.75 -23.01
CA THR A 118 -17.04 -5.21 -22.61
C THR A 118 -16.05 -6.32 -22.37
N ALA A 119 -14.90 -6.27 -23.04
CA ALA A 119 -13.75 -7.12 -22.75
C ALA A 119 -12.65 -6.28 -22.11
N THR A 120 -12.10 -6.72 -20.98
CA THR A 120 -11.06 -6.04 -20.22
C THR A 120 -9.87 -6.96 -20.00
N TRP A 121 -8.69 -6.45 -20.29
CA TRP A 121 -7.42 -7.03 -19.88
C TRP A 121 -6.88 -6.23 -18.71
N TYR A 122 -6.58 -6.90 -17.60
CA TYR A 122 -5.92 -6.30 -16.44
C TYR A 122 -4.56 -6.96 -16.21
N ASP A 123 -3.54 -6.14 -15.99
CA ASP A 123 -2.22 -6.59 -15.57
C ASP A 123 -1.79 -5.83 -14.32
N GLY A 124 -1.66 -6.55 -13.21
CA GLY A 124 -1.09 -6.07 -11.97
C GLY A 124 0.14 -6.88 -11.55
N SER A 125 0.87 -7.46 -12.51
CA SER A 125 2.08 -8.25 -12.25
C SER A 125 3.18 -7.41 -11.60
N ASP A 126 3.30 -6.15 -12.00
CA ASP A 126 3.99 -5.13 -11.23
C ASP A 126 3.02 -4.45 -10.26
N ARG A 127 3.22 -4.70 -8.96
CA ARG A 127 2.37 -4.16 -7.89
C ARG A 127 2.36 -2.64 -7.83
N ASN A 128 3.41 -1.98 -8.31
CA ASN A 128 3.52 -0.53 -8.30
C ASN A 128 2.97 0.11 -9.58
N ASN A 129 2.70 -0.68 -10.63
CA ASN A 129 2.31 -0.18 -11.95
C ASN A 129 1.12 -0.96 -12.57
N PRO A 130 0.00 -1.17 -11.85
CA PRO A 130 -1.13 -1.87 -12.45
C PRO A 130 -1.79 -1.05 -13.55
N TRP A 131 -2.28 -1.75 -14.57
CA TRP A 131 -2.99 -1.14 -15.67
C TRP A 131 -4.09 -2.06 -16.21
N ASN A 132 -5.06 -1.46 -16.89
CA ASN A 132 -6.03 -2.20 -17.67
C ASN A 132 -6.36 -1.49 -18.98
N MET A 133 -6.81 -2.29 -19.93
CA MET A 133 -7.38 -1.82 -21.18
C MET A 133 -8.70 -2.55 -21.40
N SER A 134 -9.71 -1.81 -21.83
CA SER A 134 -11.02 -2.38 -22.15
C SER A 134 -11.51 -1.88 -23.50
N VAL A 135 -12.26 -2.75 -24.17
CA VAL A 135 -13.02 -2.42 -25.36
C VAL A 135 -14.48 -2.72 -25.08
N SER A 136 -15.35 -1.75 -25.30
CA SER A 136 -16.77 -1.83 -25.01
C SER A 136 -17.61 -1.34 -26.19
N GLY A 137 -18.65 -2.06 -26.57
CA GLY A 137 -19.58 -1.63 -27.60
C GLY A 137 -20.80 -2.53 -27.71
N THR A 138 -21.80 -2.09 -28.43
CA THR A 138 -22.91 -2.94 -28.89
C THR A 138 -22.52 -3.70 -30.15
N ASP A 139 -23.29 -4.74 -30.52
CA ASP A 139 -23.04 -5.52 -31.75
C ASP A 139 -22.95 -4.62 -32.99
N LYS A 140 -23.80 -3.59 -33.06
CA LYS A 140 -23.77 -2.59 -34.14
C LYS A 140 -22.49 -1.75 -34.11
N GLU A 141 -22.10 -1.25 -32.94
CA GLU A 141 -20.89 -0.43 -32.81
C GLU A 141 -19.61 -1.21 -33.15
N PHE A 142 -19.55 -2.51 -32.83
CA PHE A 142 -18.47 -3.36 -33.28
C PHE A 142 -18.45 -3.54 -34.81
N GLY A 143 -19.62 -3.72 -35.43
CA GLY A 143 -19.76 -3.82 -36.89
C GLY A 143 -19.40 -2.53 -37.64
N ASP A 144 -19.76 -1.38 -37.08
CA ASP A 144 -19.52 -0.05 -37.67
C ASP A 144 -18.11 0.50 -37.34
N GLY A 145 -17.32 -0.21 -36.53
CA GLY A 145 -15.99 0.25 -36.09
C GLY A 145 -16.03 1.41 -35.09
N GLU A 146 -17.17 1.56 -34.39
CA GLU A 146 -17.45 2.63 -33.42
C GLU A 146 -17.33 2.16 -31.95
N ALA A 147 -16.74 0.99 -31.72
CA ALA A 147 -16.49 0.47 -30.38
C ALA A 147 -15.62 1.43 -29.55
N ALA A 148 -15.99 1.62 -28.28
CA ALA A 148 -15.25 2.46 -27.36
C ALA A 148 -14.05 1.70 -26.81
N MET A 149 -12.91 2.39 -26.70
CA MET A 149 -11.69 1.89 -26.05
C MET A 149 -11.41 2.71 -24.80
N ARG A 150 -11.01 2.05 -23.72
CA ARG A 150 -10.63 2.71 -22.47
C ARG A 150 -9.33 2.12 -21.95
N GLY A 151 -8.48 2.97 -21.39
CA GLY A 151 -7.25 2.57 -20.74
C GLY A 151 -7.15 3.22 -19.37
N TYR A 152 -6.61 2.49 -18.41
CA TYR A 152 -6.34 2.96 -17.06
C TYR A 152 -4.94 2.51 -16.65
N TYR A 153 -4.17 3.42 -16.08
CA TYR A 153 -2.84 3.18 -15.55
C TYR A 153 -2.73 3.82 -14.17
N GLN A 154 -2.17 3.11 -13.21
CA GLN A 154 -1.89 3.64 -11.88
C GLN A 154 -0.44 3.36 -11.50
N HIS A 155 0.23 4.38 -10.97
CA HIS A 155 1.57 4.28 -10.42
C HIS A 155 1.55 4.58 -8.92
N TYR A 156 2.02 3.63 -8.12
CA TYR A 156 2.24 3.80 -6.68
C TYR A 156 3.68 4.22 -6.44
N SER A 157 3.87 5.34 -5.75
CA SER A 157 5.18 5.81 -5.30
C SER A 157 5.15 6.08 -3.79
N PRO A 158 6.32 6.12 -3.13
CA PRO A 158 6.41 6.53 -1.73
C PRO A 158 5.84 7.91 -1.42
N TYR A 159 5.70 8.77 -2.44
CA TYR A 159 5.27 10.16 -2.31
C TYR A 159 3.79 10.37 -2.66
N GLY A 160 3.09 9.34 -3.14
CA GLY A 160 1.70 9.43 -3.60
C GLY A 160 1.39 8.49 -4.77
N ARG A 161 0.16 8.57 -5.27
CA ARG A 161 -0.38 7.73 -6.34
C ARG A 161 -0.75 8.57 -7.54
N LEU A 162 -0.21 8.24 -8.69
CA LEU A 162 -0.61 8.83 -9.97
C LEU A 162 -1.62 7.90 -10.65
N ASN A 163 -2.74 8.44 -11.12
CA ASN A 163 -3.70 7.74 -11.94
C ASN A 163 -3.84 8.46 -13.29
N VAL A 164 -3.82 7.70 -14.38
CA VAL A 164 -4.07 8.19 -15.73
C VAL A 164 -5.11 7.30 -16.36
N ASN A 165 -6.17 7.89 -16.89
CA ASN A 165 -7.18 7.16 -17.65
C ASN A 165 -7.53 7.92 -18.91
N GLY A 166 -7.85 7.17 -19.96
CA GLY A 166 -8.27 7.73 -21.23
C GLY A 166 -9.34 6.87 -21.84
N SER A 167 -10.25 7.48 -22.57
CA SER A 167 -11.25 6.75 -23.34
C SER A 167 -11.60 7.46 -24.64
N VAL A 168 -11.84 6.66 -25.67
CA VAL A 168 -12.20 7.13 -27.00
C VAL A 168 -13.37 6.29 -27.48
N LYS A 169 -14.47 6.96 -27.82
CA LYS A 169 -15.58 6.37 -28.55
C LYS A 169 -15.69 7.12 -29.88
N PRO A 170 -15.40 6.47 -31.03
CA PRO A 170 -15.54 7.09 -32.34
C PRO A 170 -16.91 7.78 -32.51
N SER A 171 -16.94 8.90 -33.22
CA SER A 171 -18.16 9.69 -33.47
C SER A 171 -18.89 10.23 -32.22
N SER A 172 -18.36 10.02 -31.01
CA SER A 172 -19.03 10.38 -29.76
C SER A 172 -18.16 11.25 -28.84
N TYR A 173 -17.04 10.74 -28.31
CA TYR A 173 -16.18 11.53 -27.43
C TYR A 173 -14.73 11.01 -27.36
N ARG A 174 -13.85 11.88 -26.88
CA ARG A 174 -12.48 11.55 -26.46
C ARG A 174 -12.21 12.22 -25.13
N SER A 175 -11.78 11.45 -24.14
CA SER A 175 -11.42 11.96 -22.83
C SER A 175 -10.06 11.44 -22.39
N LEU A 176 -9.33 12.29 -21.68
CA LEU A 176 -8.11 11.97 -20.98
C LEU A 176 -8.19 12.63 -19.62
N SER A 177 -7.87 11.89 -18.57
CA SER A 177 -7.89 12.38 -17.20
C SER A 177 -6.66 11.85 -16.47
N ALA A 178 -5.96 12.76 -15.80
CA ALA A 178 -4.84 12.43 -14.93
C ALA A 178 -5.09 13.03 -13.55
N GLY A 179 -4.75 12.29 -12.50
CA GLY A 179 -4.88 12.71 -11.12
C GLY A 179 -3.71 12.22 -10.31
N TRP A 180 -3.29 12.99 -9.32
CA TRP A 180 -2.30 12.58 -8.34
C TRP A 180 -2.89 12.75 -6.94
N ASN A 181 -2.80 11.70 -6.15
CA ASN A 181 -3.32 11.65 -4.78
C ASN A 181 -2.17 11.34 -3.83
N GLY A 182 -1.89 12.26 -2.92
CA GLY A 182 -0.87 12.11 -1.91
C GLY A 182 -1.22 12.89 -0.66
N SER A 183 -0.33 12.89 0.31
CA SER A 183 -0.48 13.65 1.54
C SER A 183 0.87 14.22 1.96
N PHE A 184 0.82 15.33 2.68
CA PHE A 184 2.00 16.01 3.19
C PHE A 184 1.87 16.14 4.70
N THR A 185 2.91 15.74 5.42
CA THR A 185 2.98 15.92 6.88
C THR A 185 4.25 16.67 7.23
N ALA A 186 4.10 17.74 8.00
CA ALA A 186 5.19 18.51 8.57
C ALA A 186 5.04 18.57 10.10
N THR A 187 6.15 18.38 10.81
CA THR A 187 6.24 18.51 12.26
C THR A 187 7.53 19.25 12.62
N ARG A 188 7.79 19.46 13.92
CA ARG A 188 9.08 20.00 14.39
C ARG A 188 10.29 19.13 14.04
N TYR A 189 10.07 17.86 13.71
CA TYR A 189 11.12 16.90 13.39
C TYR A 189 11.39 16.78 11.88
N GLY A 190 10.65 17.50 11.05
CA GLY A 190 10.83 17.51 9.61
C GLY A 190 9.52 17.40 8.84
N ALA A 191 9.62 17.21 7.54
CA ALA A 191 8.48 17.11 6.65
C ALA A 191 8.71 16.09 5.54
N ALA A 192 7.64 15.40 5.15
CA ALA A 192 7.67 14.45 4.03
C ALA A 192 6.34 14.41 3.29
N LEU A 193 6.43 14.22 1.98
CA LEU A 193 5.32 13.74 1.15
C LEU A 193 5.20 12.22 1.35
N HIS A 194 3.98 11.73 1.38
CA HIS A 194 3.68 10.32 1.56
C HIS A 194 2.38 9.93 0.85
N ASP A 195 2.13 8.62 0.77
CA ASP A 195 0.88 8.09 0.24
C ASP A 195 -0.36 8.67 0.96
N TYR A 196 -1.51 8.65 0.29
CA TYR A 196 -2.76 9.23 0.76
C TYR A 196 -3.14 8.74 2.16
N ASN A 197 -3.39 9.69 3.07
CA ASN A 197 -3.88 9.42 4.41
C ASN A 197 -5.36 9.80 4.51
N SER A 198 -6.24 8.81 4.70
CA SER A 198 -7.68 9.05 4.75
C SER A 198 -8.10 9.70 6.06
N GLY A 199 -8.78 10.86 5.99
CA GLY A 199 -9.41 11.53 7.13
C GLY A 199 -8.50 11.70 8.34
N ASN A 200 -9.00 11.36 9.53
CA ASN A 200 -8.27 11.44 10.79
C ASN A 200 -7.48 10.17 11.12
N SER A 201 -7.11 9.36 10.12
CA SER A 201 -6.25 8.20 10.40
C SER A 201 -4.90 8.65 10.95
N SER A 202 -4.45 7.95 12.00
CA SER A 202 -3.15 8.19 12.60
C SER A 202 -2.04 7.87 11.60
N ARG A 203 -0.87 8.49 11.81
CA ARG A 203 0.29 8.33 10.95
C ARG A 203 1.57 8.39 11.76
N VAL A 204 2.63 7.81 11.23
CA VAL A 204 3.93 7.76 11.88
C VAL A 204 4.96 8.47 11.03
N MET A 205 5.62 9.49 11.60
CA MET A 205 6.84 10.07 11.06
C MET A 205 8.04 9.24 11.51
N VAL A 206 8.79 8.74 10.55
CA VAL A 206 10.02 7.97 10.74
C VAL A 206 11.20 8.89 10.43
N ASP A 207 12.17 8.95 11.32
CA ASP A 207 13.42 9.70 11.15
C ASP A 207 14.60 8.72 11.13
N ALA A 208 15.32 8.66 10.02
CA ALA A 208 16.52 7.84 9.85
C ALA A 208 17.82 8.65 10.02
N ASP A 209 17.81 9.68 10.86
CA ASP A 209 18.98 10.49 11.23
C ASP A 209 19.70 11.06 10.00
N GLY A 210 18.92 11.63 9.07
CA GLY A 210 19.44 12.20 7.82
C GLY A 210 19.72 11.20 6.70
N ILE A 211 19.50 9.89 6.90
CA ILE A 211 19.76 8.87 5.88
C ILE A 211 18.57 8.72 4.93
N ALA A 212 18.76 9.15 3.69
CA ALA A 212 17.79 9.02 2.60
C ALA A 212 17.72 7.59 2.04
N GLY A 213 16.58 7.23 1.46
CA GLY A 213 16.40 5.96 0.75
C GLY A 213 16.14 4.74 1.63
N VAL A 214 15.90 4.92 2.94
CA VAL A 214 15.51 3.83 3.83
C VAL A 214 14.04 3.51 3.59
N GLU A 215 13.78 2.31 3.08
CA GLU A 215 12.44 1.84 2.85
C GLU A 215 11.77 1.30 4.12
N VAL A 216 10.51 1.66 4.30
CA VAL A 216 9.68 1.20 5.41
C VAL A 216 8.33 0.70 4.90
N ASN A 217 7.74 -0.25 5.62
CA ASN A 217 6.40 -0.78 5.39
C ASN A 217 6.17 -1.33 3.95
N ASN A 218 7.02 -2.26 3.53
CA ASN A 218 6.87 -3.03 2.28
C ASN A 218 6.86 -2.15 1.01
N HIS A 219 7.90 -1.32 0.83
CA HIS A 219 8.15 -0.47 -0.34
C HIS A 219 7.13 0.65 -0.58
N ARG A 220 6.23 0.93 0.37
CA ARG A 220 5.20 1.99 0.22
C ARG A 220 5.58 3.34 0.82
N SER A 221 6.64 3.37 1.63
CA SER A 221 7.18 4.58 2.24
C SER A 221 8.70 4.51 2.21
N MET A 222 9.35 5.64 1.95
CA MET A 222 10.80 5.74 1.85
C MET A 222 11.25 7.06 2.47
N THR A 223 12.41 7.09 3.13
CA THR A 223 12.96 8.34 3.67
C THR A 223 13.41 9.27 2.54
N ASN A 224 13.08 10.54 2.67
CA ASN A 224 13.47 11.58 1.72
C ASN A 224 14.94 12.01 1.95
N MET A 225 15.39 13.05 1.21
CA MET A 225 16.76 13.58 1.33
C MET A 225 17.17 14.05 2.74
N PHE A 226 16.21 14.27 3.63
CA PHE A 226 16.44 14.67 5.02
C PHE A 226 16.37 13.48 5.99
N GLY A 227 16.24 12.25 5.49
CA GLY A 227 16.05 11.06 6.33
C GLY A 227 14.63 10.91 6.90
N ILE A 228 13.66 11.71 6.44
CA ILE A 228 12.29 11.69 6.97
C ILE A 228 11.37 10.90 6.04
N SER A 229 10.59 9.99 6.61
CA SER A 229 9.47 9.33 5.94
C SER A 229 8.20 9.44 6.78
N VAL A 230 7.04 9.29 6.14
CA VAL A 230 5.77 9.19 6.87
C VAL A 230 5.04 7.93 6.38
N VAL A 231 4.66 7.10 7.33
CA VAL A 231 3.82 5.92 7.12
C VAL A 231 2.38 6.31 7.41
N PRO A 232 1.53 6.44 6.38
CA PRO A 232 0.14 6.83 6.55
C PRO A 232 -0.71 5.66 7.06
N SER A 233 -1.91 6.01 7.54
CA SER A 233 -3.02 5.08 7.80
C SER A 233 -2.64 3.93 8.73
N VAL A 234 -1.90 4.24 9.79
CA VAL A 234 -1.68 3.27 10.87
C VAL A 234 -2.95 3.18 11.72
N GLY A 235 -3.27 1.99 12.23
CA GLY A 235 -4.54 1.74 12.90
C GLY A 235 -4.71 2.55 14.19
N ASN A 236 -5.82 3.28 14.30
CA ASN A 236 -6.18 4.06 15.49
C ASN A 236 -6.48 3.12 16.67
N TYR A 237 -6.00 3.47 17.87
CA TYR A 237 -6.21 2.74 19.13
C TYR A 237 -5.73 1.27 19.10
N THR A 238 -4.93 0.91 18.11
CA THR A 238 -4.34 -0.43 17.96
C THR A 238 -2.82 -0.31 17.88
N THR A 239 -2.11 -1.36 18.26
CA THR A 239 -0.66 -1.39 18.13
C THR A 239 -0.30 -1.51 16.65
N ALA A 240 0.19 -0.42 16.09
CA ALA A 240 0.81 -0.38 14.77
C ALA A 240 2.27 -0.84 14.85
N MET A 241 2.70 -1.53 13.81
CA MET A 241 4.09 -1.93 13.63
C MET A 241 4.63 -1.27 12.36
N VAL A 242 5.75 -0.57 12.49
CA VAL A 242 6.50 -0.03 11.36
C VAL A 242 7.79 -0.84 11.26
N MET A 243 8.04 -1.40 10.07
CA MET A 243 9.20 -2.23 9.79
C MET A 243 10.04 -1.61 8.69
N VAL A 244 11.35 -1.59 8.90
CA VAL A 244 12.36 -1.25 7.89
C VAL A 244 12.56 -2.45 6.97
N ASN A 245 12.70 -2.20 5.67
CA ASN A 245 13.01 -3.22 4.70
C ASN A 245 14.53 -3.45 4.66
N ASN A 246 15.02 -4.36 5.51
CA ASN A 246 16.46 -4.68 5.58
C ASN A 246 17.03 -5.31 4.30
N ASN A 247 16.18 -5.83 3.40
CA ASN A 247 16.64 -6.42 2.14
C ASN A 247 16.97 -5.38 1.07
N ASN A 248 16.55 -4.12 1.27
CA ASN A 248 16.74 -3.04 0.31
C ASN A 248 17.17 -1.76 1.04
N LEU A 249 18.24 -1.87 1.82
CA LEU A 249 18.89 -0.71 2.43
C LEU A 249 19.88 -0.09 1.44
N PRO A 250 20.06 1.25 1.47
CA PRO A 250 21.14 1.87 0.72
C PRO A 250 22.50 1.30 1.12
N ASP A 251 23.47 1.32 0.20
CA ASP A 251 24.81 0.79 0.44
C ASP A 251 25.46 1.42 1.69
N GLY A 252 25.99 0.55 2.56
CA GLY A 252 26.63 0.95 3.80
C GLY A 252 25.66 1.47 4.87
N VAL A 253 24.35 1.28 4.71
CA VAL A 253 23.37 1.60 5.75
C VAL A 253 23.04 0.36 6.56
N ASP A 254 23.12 0.49 7.88
CA ASP A 254 22.66 -0.51 8.84
C ASP A 254 21.66 0.10 9.81
N VAL A 255 20.65 -0.68 10.20
CA VAL A 255 19.58 -0.22 11.09
C VAL A 255 19.42 -1.20 12.25
N THR A 256 19.77 -0.75 13.45
CA THR A 256 19.75 -1.60 14.66
C THR A 256 18.33 -1.96 15.10
N ASN A 257 17.41 -0.99 15.03
CA ASN A 257 16.00 -1.17 15.40
C ASN A 257 15.12 -1.17 14.16
N SER A 258 15.08 -2.30 13.46
CA SER A 258 14.31 -2.46 12.21
C SER A 258 12.81 -2.61 12.42
N VAL A 259 12.35 -2.84 13.65
CA VAL A 259 10.92 -2.99 13.99
C VAL A 259 10.56 -2.10 15.16
N ILE A 260 9.61 -1.19 14.95
CA ILE A 260 9.09 -0.31 16.00
C ILE A 260 7.58 -0.53 16.14
N ARG A 261 7.10 -0.53 17.39
CA ARG A 261 5.69 -0.69 17.74
C ARG A 261 5.19 0.56 18.47
N THR A 262 4.00 1.03 18.14
CA THR A 262 3.34 2.13 18.87
C THR A 262 1.83 1.98 18.83
N THR A 263 1.14 2.65 19.74
CA THR A 263 -0.33 2.77 19.72
C THR A 263 -0.67 4.25 19.66
N LEU A 264 -1.39 4.67 18.61
CA LEU A 264 -1.75 6.07 18.39
C LEU A 264 -3.25 6.28 18.56
N THR A 265 -3.66 7.43 19.09
CA THR A 265 -5.06 7.87 19.08
C THR A 265 -5.42 8.40 17.70
N GLU A 266 -6.72 8.49 17.40
CA GLU A 266 -7.21 9.09 16.16
C GLU A 266 -6.57 10.48 15.92
N GLY A 267 -6.13 10.71 14.69
CA GLY A 267 -5.49 11.96 14.24
C GLY A 267 -4.05 12.17 14.72
N ALA A 268 -3.52 11.33 15.61
CA ALA A 268 -2.18 11.51 16.14
C ALA A 268 -1.09 11.27 15.07
N ILE A 269 -0.02 12.06 15.18
CA ILE A 269 1.21 11.90 14.41
C ILE A 269 2.26 11.36 15.36
N GLY A 270 2.53 10.06 15.29
CA GLY A 270 3.61 9.43 16.03
C GLY A 270 4.96 9.84 15.46
N TYR A 271 5.98 9.97 16.31
CA TYR A 271 7.36 10.19 15.89
C TYR A 271 8.22 8.99 16.29
N MET A 272 8.98 8.46 15.34
CA MET A 272 9.81 7.27 15.52
C MET A 272 11.22 7.52 14.98
N PRO A 273 12.22 7.72 15.86
CA PRO A 273 13.61 7.71 15.45
C PRO A 273 14.07 6.28 15.16
N LEU A 274 14.70 6.08 14.02
CA LEU A 274 15.45 4.88 13.66
C LEU A 274 16.92 5.11 14.00
N SER A 275 17.52 4.15 14.68
CA SER A 275 18.98 4.08 14.85
C SER A 275 19.59 3.53 13.56
N ALA A 276 19.61 4.37 12.53
CA ALA A 276 20.25 4.08 11.25
C ALA A 276 21.68 4.64 11.26
N THR A 277 22.63 3.88 10.75
CA THR A 277 24.04 4.29 10.64
C THR A 277 24.50 4.09 9.21
N LYS A 278 25.28 5.05 8.70
CA LYS A 278 25.86 4.98 7.36
C LYS A 278 27.38 4.87 7.46
N GLY A 279 27.99 3.93 6.73
CA GLY A 279 29.43 3.73 6.66
C GLY A 279 29.79 2.31 6.20
N TYR A 280 31.07 1.97 6.20
CA TYR A 280 31.51 0.62 5.83
C TYR A 280 31.03 -0.42 6.84
N GLN A 281 30.69 -1.58 6.32
CA GLN A 281 30.24 -2.75 7.07
C GLN A 281 31.27 -3.86 6.91
N ILE A 282 31.86 -4.28 8.02
CA ILE A 282 32.98 -5.22 8.02
C ILE A 282 32.67 -6.41 8.89
N ILE A 283 32.83 -7.60 8.31
CA ILE A 283 32.90 -8.87 9.04
C ILE A 283 34.38 -9.25 9.14
N GLY A 284 34.87 -9.42 10.36
CA GLY A 284 36.27 -9.72 10.58
C GLY A 284 36.53 -10.54 11.83
N VAL A 285 37.79 -10.85 12.05
CA VAL A 285 38.30 -11.52 13.24
C VAL A 285 39.40 -10.64 13.84
N ILE A 286 39.20 -10.16 15.06
CA ILE A 286 40.16 -9.32 15.76
C ILE A 286 41.25 -10.21 16.37
N ARG A 287 42.51 -9.95 16.03
CA ARG A 287 43.69 -10.67 16.54
C ARG A 287 44.59 -9.73 17.33
N LEU A 288 44.96 -10.12 18.53
CA LEU A 288 45.96 -9.44 19.36
C LEU A 288 47.38 -9.76 18.85
N GLU A 289 48.37 -8.95 19.24
CA GLU A 289 49.78 -9.16 18.86
C GLU A 289 50.34 -10.52 19.31
N ASP A 290 49.85 -11.05 20.42
CA ASP A 290 50.23 -12.36 20.93
C ASP A 290 49.50 -13.54 20.24
N GLY A 291 48.70 -13.23 19.22
CA GLY A 291 47.94 -14.19 18.44
C GLY A 291 46.63 -14.65 19.09
N ARG A 292 46.29 -14.17 20.30
CA ARG A 292 45.00 -14.47 20.93
C ARG A 292 43.88 -13.55 20.43
N TYR A 293 42.67 -13.80 20.92
CA TYR A 293 41.48 -13.04 20.61
C TYR A 293 41.07 -12.18 21.81
N PRO A 294 40.45 -11.01 21.61
CA PRO A 294 39.77 -10.31 22.68
C PRO A 294 38.65 -11.18 23.26
N PRO A 295 38.28 -11.00 24.54
CA PRO A 295 37.15 -11.70 25.14
C PRO A 295 35.82 -11.44 24.42
N LEU A 296 34.91 -12.40 24.49
CA LEU A 296 33.51 -12.25 24.10
C LEU A 296 32.88 -11.07 24.86
N GLY A 297 32.07 -10.26 24.17
CA GLY A 297 31.32 -9.17 24.78
C GLY A 297 32.06 -7.83 24.87
N VAL A 298 33.31 -7.75 24.39
CA VAL A 298 34.03 -6.49 24.32
C VAL A 298 33.41 -5.59 23.25
N THR A 299 33.02 -4.37 23.64
CA THR A 299 32.51 -3.36 22.71
C THR A 299 33.66 -2.75 21.91
N VAL A 300 33.44 -2.61 20.61
CA VAL A 300 34.34 -1.88 19.70
C VAL A 300 33.78 -0.48 19.51
N THR A 301 34.55 0.54 19.87
CA THR A 301 34.12 1.94 19.76
C THR A 301 34.95 2.71 18.74
N ASP A 302 34.35 3.64 18.02
CA ASP A 302 35.09 4.57 17.18
C ASP A 302 35.77 5.62 18.07
N LYS A 303 37.09 5.78 17.93
CA LYS A 303 37.90 6.63 18.81
C LYS A 303 37.58 8.11 18.69
N ALA A 304 37.13 8.57 17.52
CA ALA A 304 36.83 9.98 17.26
C ALA A 304 35.45 10.38 17.78
N THR A 305 34.46 9.52 17.57
CA THR A 305 33.05 9.79 17.92
C THR A 305 32.62 9.20 19.26
N GLY A 306 33.35 8.21 19.77
CA GLY A 306 32.98 7.43 20.95
C GLY A 306 31.78 6.50 20.72
N ARG A 307 31.32 6.34 19.47
CA ARG A 307 30.15 5.53 19.14
C ARG A 307 30.49 4.05 19.17
N ASP A 308 29.58 3.22 19.67
CA ASP A 308 29.65 1.77 19.54
C ASP A 308 29.48 1.38 18.07
N ILE A 309 30.43 0.60 17.54
CA ILE A 309 30.49 0.16 16.14
C ILE A 309 30.22 -1.34 16.01
N GLY A 310 30.44 -2.10 17.09
CA GLY A 310 30.16 -3.53 17.13
C GLY A 310 30.55 -4.16 18.46
N LEU A 311 30.38 -5.47 18.54
CA LEU A 311 30.68 -6.26 19.72
C LEU A 311 31.44 -7.53 19.31
N VAL A 312 32.48 -7.86 20.05
CA VAL A 312 33.30 -9.05 19.81
C VAL A 312 32.51 -10.29 20.20
N ALA A 313 32.31 -11.17 19.23
CA ALA A 313 31.73 -12.50 19.35
C ALA A 313 32.82 -13.55 19.71
N ASP A 314 32.43 -14.83 19.75
CA ASP A 314 33.36 -15.93 20.00
C ASP A 314 34.51 -15.95 18.99
N ASP A 315 35.68 -16.45 19.41
CA ASP A 315 36.91 -16.52 18.61
C ASP A 315 37.35 -15.18 17.97
N GLY A 316 36.98 -14.06 18.59
CA GLY A 316 37.33 -12.72 18.12
C GLY A 316 36.55 -12.26 16.89
N PHE A 317 35.52 -12.99 16.47
CA PHE A 317 34.66 -12.56 15.36
C PHE A 317 33.99 -11.23 15.70
N VAL A 318 33.81 -10.38 14.70
CA VAL A 318 33.14 -9.10 14.87
C VAL A 318 32.38 -8.74 13.61
N TYR A 319 31.19 -8.18 13.81
CA TYR A 319 30.48 -7.42 12.80
C TYR A 319 30.53 -5.95 13.22
N LEU A 320 31.07 -5.13 12.33
CA LEU A 320 31.25 -3.69 12.53
C LEU A 320 30.39 -2.95 11.51
N SER A 321 29.59 -1.99 11.94
CA SER A 321 28.76 -1.20 11.03
C SER A 321 28.89 0.30 11.21
N GLY A 322 28.74 1.02 10.10
CA GLY A 322 28.80 2.47 10.07
C GLY A 322 30.22 3.04 10.26
N ILE A 323 31.27 2.31 9.87
CA ILE A 323 32.67 2.75 9.93
C ILE A 323 32.90 3.89 8.93
N GLN A 324 33.53 4.98 9.36
CA GLN A 324 33.92 6.07 8.47
C GLN A 324 35.30 5.82 7.86
N GLU A 325 35.59 6.52 6.77
CA GLU A 325 36.91 6.45 6.15
C GLU A 325 38.01 6.88 7.13
N ASN A 326 39.06 6.06 7.26
CA ASN A 326 40.18 6.27 8.18
C ASN A 326 39.79 6.33 9.67
N SER A 327 38.65 5.73 10.05
CA SER A 327 38.29 5.51 11.46
C SER A 327 39.37 4.70 12.18
N ILE A 328 39.62 5.04 13.45
CA ILE A 328 40.41 4.23 14.38
C ILE A 328 39.41 3.67 15.39
N LEU A 329 39.36 2.35 15.51
CA LEU A 329 38.48 1.69 16.48
C LEU A 329 39.28 1.27 17.71
N THR A 330 38.72 1.48 18.89
CA THR A 330 39.34 1.15 20.17
C THR A 330 38.53 0.07 20.86
N LEU A 331 39.23 -0.91 21.42
CA LEU A 331 38.68 -1.92 22.31
C LEU A 331 39.26 -1.73 23.71
N LYS A 332 38.41 -1.85 24.73
CA LYS A 332 38.83 -1.76 26.13
C LYS A 332 38.24 -2.92 26.92
N TRP A 333 39.08 -3.70 27.58
CA TRP A 333 38.66 -4.74 28.51
C TRP A 333 39.69 -4.91 29.62
N ASN A 334 39.23 -4.94 30.87
CA ASN A 334 40.09 -4.87 32.05
C ASN A 334 41.08 -3.69 31.90
N ASP A 335 42.38 -3.95 32.04
CA ASP A 335 43.45 -2.96 31.87
C ASP A 335 44.03 -2.91 30.44
N ASN A 336 43.47 -3.67 29.50
CA ASN A 336 43.95 -3.71 28.12
C ASN A 336 43.18 -2.70 27.25
N VAL A 337 43.94 -1.95 26.46
CA VAL A 337 43.42 -1.08 25.42
C VAL A 337 44.16 -1.38 24.13
N CYS A 338 43.41 -1.61 23.05
CA CYS A 338 44.00 -1.79 21.74
C CYS A 338 43.22 -1.00 20.68
N ASP A 339 43.98 -0.47 19.72
CA ASP A 339 43.46 0.26 18.58
C ASP A 339 43.62 -0.60 17.31
N LEU A 340 42.63 -0.58 16.44
CA LEU A 340 42.67 -1.21 15.13
C LEU A 340 42.21 -0.23 14.05
N THR A 341 42.74 -0.40 12.85
CA THR A 341 42.37 0.38 11.67
C THR A 341 41.65 -0.54 10.68
N PRO A 342 40.32 -0.44 10.54
CA PRO A 342 39.57 -1.19 9.55
C PRO A 342 39.92 -0.70 8.12
N PRO A 343 39.72 -1.54 7.10
CA PRO A 343 39.84 -1.09 5.72
C PRO A 343 38.73 -0.11 5.34
N ASN A 344 39.00 0.74 4.35
CA ASN A 344 38.05 1.72 3.81
C ASN A 344 37.10 1.09 2.75
N HIS A 345 36.60 -0.11 3.00
CA HIS A 345 35.58 -0.77 2.16
C HIS A 345 34.82 -1.84 2.96
N SER A 346 33.57 -2.07 2.58
CA SER A 346 32.76 -3.17 3.12
C SER A 346 33.19 -4.53 2.54
N ASN A 347 33.03 -5.62 3.29
CA ASN A 347 33.34 -6.98 2.83
C ASN A 347 32.19 -7.99 3.04
N LEU A 348 30.94 -7.52 2.99
CA LEU A 348 29.75 -8.33 3.24
C LEU A 348 29.55 -9.51 2.25
N ASP A 349 30.13 -9.41 1.05
CA ASP A 349 30.07 -10.46 0.02
C ASP A 349 31.23 -11.47 0.10
N GLY A 350 32.12 -11.35 1.10
CA GLY A 350 33.42 -12.02 1.14
C GLY A 350 33.72 -12.81 2.42
N GLN A 351 34.99 -13.26 2.54
CA GLN A 351 35.51 -13.93 3.74
C GLN A 351 35.81 -12.91 4.84
N ALA A 352 35.67 -13.34 6.10
CA ALA A 352 36.06 -12.55 7.25
C ALA A 352 37.55 -12.16 7.16
N ILE A 353 37.84 -10.87 7.32
CA ILE A 353 39.21 -10.35 7.28
C ILE A 353 39.84 -10.33 8.67
N ILE A 354 41.16 -10.47 8.74
CA ILE A 354 41.88 -10.34 10.02
C ILE A 354 42.07 -8.85 10.32
N LEU A 355 41.62 -8.43 11.51
CA LEU A 355 41.77 -7.08 12.03
C LEU A 355 42.83 -7.09 13.15
N PRO A 356 44.09 -6.70 12.87
CA PRO A 356 45.13 -6.69 13.89
C PRO A 356 44.89 -5.57 14.91
N CYS A 357 44.80 -5.91 16.19
CA CYS A 357 44.69 -4.96 17.27
C CYS A 357 46.08 -4.66 17.86
N LYS A 358 46.48 -3.39 17.82
CA LYS A 358 47.76 -2.92 18.37
C LYS A 358 47.54 -2.28 19.73
N PRO A 359 48.41 -2.49 20.73
CA PRO A 359 48.30 -1.81 22.02
C PRO A 359 48.23 -0.29 21.82
N ALA A 360 47.27 0.36 22.48
CA ALA A 360 47.21 1.82 22.47
C ALA A 360 48.35 2.36 23.35
N HIS A 361 49.29 3.09 22.74
CA HIS A 361 50.37 3.77 23.44
C HIS A 361 49.94 5.11 24.04
#